data_AF-A0A2S3VZE5-F1
#
_entry.id   AF-A0A2S3VZE5-F1
#
_cell.length_a   1.000
_cell.length_b   1.000
_cell.length_c   1.000
_cell.angle_alpha   90.00
_cell.angle_beta   90.00
_cell.angle_gamma   90.00
#
_symmetry.space_group_name_H-M   'P 1'
#
loop_
_entity.id
_entity.type
_entity.pdbx_description
1 polymer ?
#
loop_
_entity_poly.entity_id
_entity_poly.type
_entity_poly.pdbx_seq_one_letter_code
_entity_poly.pdbx_strand_id
1 'polypeptide(L)'
;MTAISMHEDSPPPRSILLVTGLSGAGKSSILRILEDLGHEVIDNPPLGMLDEIVARAEKPVAIGVDSRTRGFDATLVLAALSRLRINPHLHAQLIYATAEESVLLRRYTATRRRHPQASHGTVKEGIEAEIRLTSPLRAAADVVIDTTDLPPPELRQLVEARFGQWEDGRGEGLTVALMSFAFPAGLPREADMVFDARFLRNPYYDPSLSALTGLDPQVAAYVQADPDYSGFLDRIDGLLELVLPRFVQEGKKYATIAIGCSGGRHRSVTLVEALAQRLGAEPQQGVSGDGQGESVSPASSPRGQWPVVVMHRELARQGRSSWRWANRPGGGQQPSDDSPAS
;
A
#
# COMPACT_ATOMS: atom_id res chain seq x y z
N MET A 1 -45.70 24.70 -15.33
CA MET A 1 -45.04 23.47 -15.80
C MET A 1 -43.60 23.55 -15.33
N THR A 2 -43.35 23.02 -14.14
CA THR A 2 -42.04 23.07 -13.48
C THR A 2 -41.32 21.78 -13.78
N ALA A 3 -40.20 21.85 -14.49
CA ALA A 3 -39.34 20.71 -14.74
C ALA A 3 -38.68 20.28 -13.43
N ILE A 4 -38.98 19.07 -12.97
CA ILE A 4 -38.31 18.43 -11.84
C ILE A 4 -37.00 17.86 -12.38
N SER A 5 -35.89 18.45 -11.93
CA SER A 5 -34.54 17.92 -12.12
C SER A 5 -34.43 16.60 -11.36
N MET A 6 -34.40 15.48 -12.08
CA MET A 6 -34.04 14.18 -11.52
C MET A 6 -32.52 14.10 -11.46
N HIS A 7 -31.93 14.44 -10.32
CA HIS A 7 -30.63 13.89 -9.96
C HIS A 7 -30.87 12.45 -9.49
N GLU A 8 -30.52 11.48 -10.33
CA GLU A 8 -30.43 10.08 -9.91
C GLU A 8 -29.24 9.94 -8.96
N ASP A 9 -29.49 10.06 -7.65
CA ASP A 9 -28.61 9.55 -6.60
C ASP A 9 -28.58 8.01 -6.67
N SER A 10 -27.82 7.47 -7.64
CA SER A 10 -27.47 6.04 -7.60
C SER A 10 -26.54 5.81 -6.40
N PRO A 11 -26.81 4.81 -5.54
CA PRO A 11 -25.93 4.49 -4.44
C PRO A 11 -24.52 4.17 -4.97
N PRO A 12 -23.45 4.51 -4.23
CA PRO A 12 -22.09 4.23 -4.67
C PRO A 12 -21.93 2.73 -4.98
N PRO A 13 -21.16 2.37 -6.02
CA PRO A 13 -21.02 0.98 -6.44
C PRO A 13 -20.52 0.10 -5.27
N ARG A 14 -21.12 -1.07 -5.11
CA ARG A 14 -20.77 -1.99 -4.02
C ARG A 14 -19.36 -2.52 -4.23
N SER A 15 -18.50 -2.36 -3.22
CA SER A 15 -17.11 -2.83 -3.26
C SER A 15 -17.03 -4.35 -3.07
N ILE A 16 -16.39 -5.03 -4.01
CA ILE A 16 -16.17 -6.47 -4.02
C ILE A 16 -14.67 -6.73 -4.05
N LEU A 17 -14.11 -7.33 -3.01
CA LEU A 17 -12.69 -7.64 -2.91
C LEU A 17 -12.47 -9.14 -3.03
N LEU A 18 -11.89 -9.59 -4.15
CA LEU A 18 -11.40 -10.97 -4.27
C LEU A 18 -9.99 -11.02 -3.71
N VAL A 19 -9.80 -11.75 -2.61
CA VAL A 19 -8.49 -11.91 -1.96
C VAL A 19 -7.94 -13.29 -2.26
N THR A 20 -6.85 -13.32 -3.01
CA THR A 20 -6.10 -14.53 -3.33
C THR A 20 -4.63 -14.38 -2.95
N GLY A 21 -3.83 -15.43 -3.16
CA GLY A 21 -2.41 -15.38 -2.88
C GLY A 21 -1.83 -16.74 -2.50
N LEU A 22 -0.54 -16.71 -2.19
CA LEU A 22 0.22 -17.91 -1.81
C LEU A 22 -0.12 -18.36 -0.38
N SER A 23 -0.06 -19.66 -0.13
CA SER A 23 -0.25 -20.22 1.20
C SER A 23 0.81 -19.69 2.16
N GLY A 24 0.38 -19.03 3.24
CA GLY A 24 1.28 -18.37 4.21
C GLY A 24 1.61 -16.91 3.91
N ALA A 25 1.07 -16.33 2.82
CA ALA A 25 1.24 -14.92 2.48
C ALA A 25 0.32 -13.97 3.27
N GLY A 26 -0.46 -14.46 4.24
CA GLY A 26 -1.28 -13.61 5.11
C GLY A 26 -2.71 -13.33 4.62
N LYS A 27 -3.22 -14.06 3.61
CA LYS A 27 -4.62 -13.95 3.13
C LYS A 27 -5.65 -13.95 4.28
N SER A 28 -5.56 -14.90 5.21
CA SER A 28 -6.49 -14.97 6.34
C SER A 28 -6.39 -13.77 7.28
N SER A 29 -5.20 -13.16 7.41
CA SER A 29 -5.04 -11.91 8.17
C SER A 29 -5.70 -10.76 7.43
N ILE A 30 -5.47 -10.63 6.12
CA ILE A 30 -6.10 -9.60 5.28
C ILE A 30 -7.62 -9.69 5.36
N LEU A 31 -8.19 -10.90 5.20
CA LEU A 31 -9.63 -11.12 5.30
C LEU A 31 -10.19 -10.67 6.67
N ARG A 32 -9.52 -11.02 7.78
CA ARG A 32 -9.94 -10.55 9.12
C ARG A 32 -9.88 -9.03 9.27
N ILE A 33 -8.84 -8.40 8.73
CA ILE A 33 -8.75 -6.93 8.75
C ILE A 33 -9.90 -6.32 7.94
N LEU A 34 -10.22 -6.88 6.77
CA LEU A 34 -11.36 -6.43 5.96
C LEU A 34 -12.71 -6.63 6.67
N GLU A 35 -12.86 -7.71 7.44
CA GLU A 35 -14.00 -7.95 8.32
C GLU A 35 -14.13 -6.84 9.38
N ASP A 36 -13.03 -6.50 10.06
CA ASP A 36 -12.98 -5.40 11.02
C ASP A 36 -13.35 -4.04 10.37
N LEU A 37 -13.05 -3.87 9.07
CA LEU A 37 -13.42 -2.70 8.26
C LEU A 37 -14.87 -2.74 7.75
N GLY A 38 -15.67 -3.72 8.18
CA GLY A 38 -17.09 -3.83 7.87
C GLY A 38 -17.44 -4.57 6.57
N HIS A 39 -16.47 -5.25 5.95
CA HIS A 39 -16.78 -6.13 4.82
C HIS A 39 -17.41 -7.43 5.32
N GLU A 40 -18.41 -7.94 4.60
CA GLU A 40 -18.86 -9.32 4.75
C GLU A 40 -17.80 -10.27 4.18
N VAL A 41 -17.27 -11.17 5.01
CA VAL A 41 -16.13 -12.01 4.63
C VAL A 41 -16.55 -13.45 4.41
N ILE A 42 -16.20 -13.99 3.25
CA ILE A 42 -16.46 -15.39 2.89
C ILE A 42 -15.15 -16.03 2.44
N ASP A 43 -14.62 -16.96 3.23
CA ASP A 43 -13.39 -17.68 2.91
C ASP A 43 -13.68 -19.01 2.20
N ASN A 44 -13.06 -19.20 1.04
CA ASN A 44 -13.04 -20.43 0.27
C ASN A 44 -14.42 -20.95 -0.24
N PRO A 45 -15.34 -20.10 -0.74
CA PRO A 45 -16.60 -20.59 -1.29
C PRO A 45 -16.35 -21.31 -2.64
N PRO A 46 -17.18 -22.29 -3.02
CA PRO A 46 -17.11 -22.87 -4.37
C PRO A 46 -17.15 -21.78 -5.45
N LEU A 47 -16.28 -21.83 -6.45
CA LEU A 47 -16.18 -20.75 -7.46
C LEU A 47 -17.49 -20.48 -8.22
N GLY A 48 -18.32 -21.51 -8.40
CA GLY A 48 -19.63 -21.36 -9.05
C GLY A 48 -20.65 -20.53 -8.26
N MET A 49 -20.40 -20.28 -6.97
CA MET A 49 -21.29 -19.49 -6.10
C MET A 49 -20.91 -18.02 -6.00
N LEU A 50 -19.81 -17.58 -6.63
CA LEU A 50 -19.33 -16.19 -6.49
C LEU A 50 -20.38 -15.18 -6.95
N ASP A 51 -21.01 -15.42 -8.10
CA ASP A 51 -22.00 -14.50 -8.66
C ASP A 51 -23.26 -14.42 -7.77
N GLU A 52 -23.68 -15.55 -7.17
CA GLU A 52 -24.82 -15.61 -6.24
C GLU A 52 -24.53 -14.90 -4.91
N ILE A 53 -23.33 -15.11 -4.37
CA ILE A 53 -22.87 -14.43 -3.14
C ILE A 53 -22.89 -12.92 -3.34
N VAL A 54 -22.29 -12.43 -4.44
CA VAL A 54 -22.23 -10.99 -4.74
C VAL A 54 -23.62 -10.41 -5.02
N ALA A 55 -24.49 -11.17 -5.68
CA ALA A 55 -25.87 -10.73 -5.94
C ALA A 55 -26.68 -10.52 -4.65
N ARG A 56 -26.43 -11.33 -3.61
CA ARG A 56 -27.17 -11.29 -2.34
C ARG A 56 -26.53 -10.41 -1.26
N ALA A 57 -25.26 -10.03 -1.41
CA ALA A 57 -24.56 -9.21 -0.44
C ALA A 57 -25.11 -7.77 -0.41
N GLU A 58 -25.58 -7.32 0.75
CA GLU A 58 -26.05 -5.94 0.94
C GLU A 58 -24.91 -4.99 1.36
N LYS A 59 -23.81 -5.55 1.89
CA LYS A 59 -22.61 -4.84 2.34
C LYS A 59 -21.45 -5.03 1.35
N PRO A 60 -20.37 -4.23 1.45
CA PRO A 60 -19.10 -4.57 0.81
C PRO A 60 -18.69 -6.00 1.17
N VAL A 61 -18.21 -6.79 0.21
CA VAL A 61 -17.88 -8.21 0.43
C VAL A 61 -16.40 -8.47 0.12
N ALA A 62 -15.75 -9.26 0.96
CA ALA A 62 -14.41 -9.76 0.71
C ALA A 62 -14.43 -11.29 0.61
N ILE A 63 -14.03 -11.82 -0.55
CA ILE A 63 -14.10 -13.25 -0.85
C ILE A 63 -12.68 -13.81 -0.95
N GLY A 64 -12.35 -14.73 -0.04
CA GLY A 64 -11.10 -15.46 -0.04
C GLY A 64 -11.11 -16.59 -1.07
N VAL A 65 -10.21 -16.57 -2.05
CA VAL A 65 -10.04 -17.62 -3.05
C VAL A 65 -8.60 -18.12 -3.02
N ASP A 66 -8.39 -19.41 -2.81
CA ASP A 66 -7.05 -20.01 -2.80
C ASP A 66 -7.00 -21.35 -3.52
N SER A 67 -5.81 -21.96 -3.60
CA SER A 67 -5.60 -23.22 -4.31
C SER A 67 -6.40 -24.41 -3.75
N ARG A 68 -7.05 -24.26 -2.58
CA ARG A 68 -7.96 -25.23 -1.96
C ARG A 68 -9.43 -24.97 -2.28
N THR A 69 -9.74 -23.89 -2.98
CA THR A 69 -11.11 -23.57 -3.36
C THR A 69 -11.64 -24.69 -4.26
N ARG A 70 -12.85 -25.17 -3.98
CA ARG A 70 -13.43 -26.26 -4.77
C ARG A 70 -13.67 -25.76 -6.20
N GLY A 71 -13.07 -26.48 -7.16
CA GLY A 71 -13.10 -26.10 -8.57
C GLY A 71 -12.15 -24.95 -8.91
N PHE A 72 -11.14 -24.68 -8.08
CA PHE A 72 -10.16 -23.62 -8.32
C PHE A 72 -9.47 -23.79 -9.67
N ASP A 73 -9.54 -22.74 -10.48
CA ASP A 73 -8.75 -22.53 -11.67
C ASP A 73 -8.53 -21.03 -11.84
N ALA A 74 -7.30 -20.61 -12.06
CA ALA A 74 -6.97 -19.18 -12.16
C ALA A 74 -7.74 -18.49 -13.29
N THR A 75 -7.95 -19.16 -14.42
CA THR A 75 -8.70 -18.63 -15.56
C THR A 75 -10.17 -18.44 -15.20
N LEU A 76 -10.77 -19.39 -14.47
CA LEU A 76 -12.16 -19.26 -14.01
C LEU A 76 -12.35 -18.11 -13.02
N VAL A 77 -11.40 -17.90 -12.11
CA VAL A 77 -11.40 -16.76 -11.19
C VAL A 77 -11.32 -15.44 -11.97
N LEU A 78 -10.44 -15.34 -12.96
CA LEU A 78 -10.34 -14.14 -13.81
C LEU A 78 -11.60 -13.92 -14.64
N ALA A 79 -12.22 -14.98 -15.14
CA ALA A 79 -13.49 -14.90 -15.85
C ALA A 79 -14.62 -14.39 -14.94
N ALA A 80 -14.68 -14.87 -13.69
CA ALA A 80 -15.62 -14.37 -12.69
C ALA A 80 -15.38 -12.89 -12.37
N LEU A 81 -14.13 -12.51 -12.11
CA LEU A 81 -13.75 -11.10 -11.87
C LEU A 81 -14.17 -10.20 -13.04
N SER A 82 -13.94 -10.66 -14.28
CA SER A 82 -14.32 -9.91 -15.49
C SER A 82 -15.83 -9.72 -15.58
N ARG A 83 -16.63 -10.75 -15.25
CA ARG A 83 -18.10 -10.62 -15.20
C ARG A 83 -18.55 -9.62 -14.14
N LEU A 84 -17.96 -9.66 -12.95
CA LEU A 84 -18.27 -8.72 -11.88
C LEU A 84 -17.96 -7.27 -12.27
N ARG A 85 -16.84 -7.05 -12.96
CA ARG A 85 -16.41 -5.72 -13.45
C ARG A 85 -17.30 -5.14 -14.57
N ILE A 86 -18.05 -5.96 -15.30
CA ILE A 86 -18.99 -5.49 -16.32
C ILE A 86 -20.21 -4.80 -15.69
N ASN A 87 -20.54 -5.13 -14.43
CA ASN A 87 -21.68 -4.53 -13.75
C ASN A 87 -21.32 -3.14 -13.23
N PRO A 88 -21.97 -2.05 -13.71
CA PRO A 88 -21.64 -0.68 -13.29
C PRO A 88 -21.95 -0.40 -11.82
N HIS A 89 -22.78 -1.22 -11.17
CA HIS A 89 -23.12 -1.10 -9.75
C HIS A 89 -22.13 -1.82 -8.83
N LEU A 90 -21.10 -2.47 -9.39
CA LEU A 90 -20.09 -3.19 -8.64
C LEU A 90 -18.70 -2.60 -8.92
N HIS A 91 -17.91 -2.48 -7.87
CA HIS A 91 -16.50 -2.16 -7.99
C HIS A 91 -15.70 -3.37 -7.51
N ALA A 92 -15.27 -4.21 -8.46
CA ALA A 92 -14.60 -5.48 -8.18
C ALA A 92 -13.07 -5.39 -8.35
N GLN A 93 -12.34 -5.66 -7.26
CA GLN A 93 -10.88 -5.66 -7.24
C GLN A 93 -10.31 -7.04 -6.85
N LEU A 94 -9.15 -7.36 -7.42
CA LEU A 94 -8.36 -8.54 -7.12
C LEU A 94 -7.12 -8.15 -6.31
N ILE A 95 -7.05 -8.67 -5.08
CA ILE A 95 -5.92 -8.55 -4.17
C ILE A 95 -5.13 -9.85 -4.20
N TYR A 96 -3.84 -9.78 -4.52
CA TYR A 96 -2.92 -10.90 -4.51
C TYR A 96 -1.89 -10.74 -3.38
N ALA A 97 -2.00 -11.57 -2.35
CA ALA A 97 -1.04 -11.63 -1.26
C ALA A 97 0.15 -12.54 -1.63
N THR A 98 1.37 -12.02 -1.47
CA THR A 98 2.60 -12.77 -1.74
C THR A 98 3.60 -12.61 -0.59
N ALA A 99 4.63 -13.46 -0.59
CA ALA A 99 5.88 -13.22 0.11
C ALA A 99 7.00 -13.98 -0.62
N GLU A 100 8.26 -13.73 -0.25
CA GLU A 100 9.39 -14.54 -0.70
C GLU A 100 9.22 -16.00 -0.28
N GLU A 101 9.67 -16.91 -1.15
CA GLU A 101 9.56 -18.36 -0.96
C GLU A 101 10.16 -18.83 0.38
N SER A 102 11.32 -18.27 0.76
CA SER A 102 11.99 -18.55 2.03
C SER A 102 11.13 -18.18 3.24
N VAL A 103 10.42 -17.05 3.17
CA VAL A 103 9.51 -16.56 4.21
C VAL A 103 8.24 -17.40 4.27
N LEU A 104 7.67 -17.75 3.10
CA LEU A 104 6.51 -18.64 3.02
C LEU A 104 6.83 -20.01 3.62
N LEU A 105 7.97 -20.60 3.26
CA LEU A 105 8.44 -21.87 3.81
C LEU A 105 8.57 -21.82 5.33
N ARG A 106 9.17 -20.75 5.88
CA ARG A 106 9.31 -20.55 7.33
C ARG A 106 7.95 -20.44 8.02
N ARG A 107 7.05 -19.60 7.49
CA ARG A 107 5.69 -19.40 8.04
C ARG A 107 4.88 -20.69 7.99
N TYR A 108 4.94 -21.40 6.87
CA TYR A 108 4.21 -22.65 6.67
C TYR A 108 4.69 -23.75 7.63
N THR A 109 6.01 -23.92 7.76
CA THR A 109 6.63 -24.86 8.70
C THR A 109 6.21 -24.57 10.15
N ALA A 110 6.08 -23.29 10.52
CA ALA A 110 5.60 -22.92 11.86
C ALA A 110 4.15 -23.35 12.14
N THR A 111 3.30 -23.45 11.11
CA THR A 111 1.90 -23.91 11.28
C THR A 111 1.75 -25.42 11.45
N ARG A 112 2.80 -26.21 11.15
CA ARG A 112 2.81 -27.69 11.16
C ARG A 112 1.71 -28.37 10.33
N ARG A 113 1.07 -27.66 9.40
CA ARG A 113 0.04 -28.20 8.49
C ARG A 113 0.68 -28.81 7.24
N ARG A 114 -0.03 -29.71 6.55
CA ARG A 114 0.42 -30.26 5.26
C ARG A 114 0.03 -29.33 4.12
N HIS A 115 0.99 -29.02 3.23
CA HIS A 115 0.76 -28.10 2.12
C HIS A 115 -0.30 -28.69 1.16
N PRO A 116 -1.35 -27.92 0.81
CA PRO A 116 -2.48 -28.48 0.05
C PRO A 116 -2.10 -29.01 -1.34
N GLN A 117 -1.10 -28.38 -1.96
CA GLN A 117 -0.55 -28.79 -3.26
C GLN A 117 0.63 -29.79 -3.14
N ALA A 118 1.01 -30.20 -1.92
CA ALA A 118 2.10 -31.15 -1.70
C ALA A 118 1.58 -32.52 -1.25
N SER A 119 0.65 -33.10 -2.02
CA SER A 119 0.04 -34.41 -1.74
C SER A 119 1.09 -35.53 -1.57
N HIS A 120 2.23 -35.41 -2.27
CA HIS A 120 3.35 -36.37 -2.24
C HIS A 120 4.76 -35.72 -2.26
N GLY A 121 4.85 -34.39 -2.04
CA GLY A 121 6.09 -33.62 -2.22
C GLY A 121 6.50 -32.82 -0.98
N THR A 122 7.59 -32.07 -1.09
CA THR A 122 8.06 -31.14 -0.05
C THR A 122 7.20 -29.87 -0.01
N VAL A 123 7.21 -29.15 1.12
CA VAL A 123 6.52 -27.85 1.23
C VAL A 123 7.02 -26.87 0.16
N LYS A 124 8.31 -26.93 -0.17
CA LYS A 124 8.92 -26.11 -1.22
C LYS A 124 8.29 -26.36 -2.59
N GLU A 125 8.20 -27.62 -3.01
CA GLU A 125 7.56 -28.00 -4.28
C GLU A 125 6.09 -27.58 -4.33
N GLY A 126 5.39 -27.67 -3.19
CA GLY A 126 4.03 -27.17 -3.04
C GLY A 126 3.91 -25.66 -3.27
N ILE A 127 4.83 -24.87 -2.72
CA ILE A 127 4.89 -23.41 -2.92
C ILE A 127 5.20 -23.08 -4.39
N GLU A 128 6.19 -23.75 -5.00
CA GLU A 128 6.53 -23.54 -6.41
C GLU A 128 5.36 -23.88 -7.35
N ALA A 129 4.62 -24.96 -7.07
CA ALA A 129 3.42 -25.32 -7.81
C ALA A 129 2.32 -24.27 -7.66
N GLU A 130 2.10 -23.76 -6.45
CA GLU A 130 1.11 -22.71 -6.18
C GLU A 130 1.49 -21.39 -6.88
N ILE A 131 2.77 -21.02 -6.91
CA ILE A 131 3.28 -19.86 -7.67
C ILE A 131 2.95 -20.01 -9.15
N ARG A 132 3.22 -21.18 -9.75
CA ARG A 132 2.89 -21.42 -11.17
C ARG A 132 1.38 -21.33 -11.41
N LEU A 133 0.60 -21.98 -10.56
CA LEU A 133 -0.85 -22.06 -10.66
C LEU A 133 -1.52 -20.67 -10.55
N THR A 134 -1.03 -19.82 -9.65
CA THR A 134 -1.63 -18.52 -9.34
C THR A 134 -0.96 -17.33 -10.06
N SER A 135 0.09 -17.59 -10.85
CA SER A 135 0.78 -16.58 -11.66
C SER A 135 -0.16 -15.73 -12.54
N PRO A 136 -1.18 -16.29 -13.22
CA PRO A 136 -2.14 -15.48 -13.98
C PRO A 136 -2.94 -14.51 -13.09
N LEU A 137 -3.33 -14.95 -11.88
CA LEU A 137 -4.02 -14.08 -10.92
C LEU A 137 -3.13 -12.95 -10.45
N ARG A 138 -1.85 -13.26 -10.20
CA ARG A 138 -0.86 -12.25 -9.83
C ARG A 138 -0.69 -11.20 -10.92
N ALA A 139 -0.61 -11.61 -12.18
CA ALA A 139 -0.41 -10.71 -13.31
C ALA A 139 -1.62 -9.79 -13.55
N ALA A 140 -2.83 -10.25 -13.21
CA ALA A 140 -4.07 -9.49 -13.36
C ALA A 140 -4.54 -8.80 -12.06
N ALA A 141 -3.76 -8.88 -10.98
CA ALA A 141 -4.13 -8.31 -9.69
C ALA A 141 -4.10 -6.78 -9.75
N ASP A 142 -5.13 -6.15 -9.21
CA ASP A 142 -5.14 -4.69 -9.03
C ASP A 142 -4.22 -4.27 -7.89
N VAL A 143 -4.06 -5.16 -6.91
CA VAL A 143 -3.22 -4.95 -5.74
C VAL A 143 -2.39 -6.18 -5.48
N VAL A 144 -1.06 -6.02 -5.51
CA VAL A 144 -0.14 -7.03 -5.00
C VAL A 144 0.35 -6.58 -3.64
N ILE A 145 0.06 -7.35 -2.59
CA ILE A 145 0.53 -7.09 -1.23
C ILE A 145 1.70 -8.04 -0.95
N ASP A 146 2.92 -7.50 -0.93
CA ASP A 146 4.11 -8.27 -0.54
C ASP A 146 4.28 -8.25 0.98
N THR A 147 3.96 -9.36 1.62
CA THR A 147 4.03 -9.50 3.08
C THR A 147 5.38 -10.03 3.56
N THR A 148 6.39 -10.15 2.69
CA THR A 148 7.73 -10.70 3.04
C THR A 148 8.25 -10.11 4.34
N ASP A 149 8.14 -8.79 4.45
CA ASP A 149 8.76 -7.99 5.50
C ASP A 149 7.76 -7.20 6.32
N LEU A 150 6.47 -7.55 6.21
CA LEU A 150 5.39 -6.90 6.94
C LEU A 150 5.02 -7.73 8.16
N PRO A 151 5.35 -7.26 9.39
CA PRO A 151 4.76 -7.79 10.62
C PRO A 151 3.22 -7.63 10.61
N PRO A 152 2.49 -8.43 11.40
CA PRO A 152 1.03 -8.36 11.44
C PRO A 152 0.44 -6.96 11.72
N PRO A 153 0.99 -6.14 12.64
CA PRO A 153 0.53 -4.77 12.84
C PRO A 153 0.68 -3.88 11.60
N GLU A 154 1.82 -3.98 10.90
CA GLU A 154 2.08 -3.19 9.70
C GLU A 154 1.21 -3.65 8.52
N LEU A 155 0.93 -4.96 8.42
CA LEU A 155 -0.04 -5.48 7.45
C LEU A 155 -1.44 -4.93 7.71
N ARG A 156 -1.88 -4.91 8.99
CA ARG A 156 -3.16 -4.32 9.38
C ARG A 156 -3.23 -2.86 8.94
N GLN A 157 -2.22 -2.09 9.30
CA GLN A 157 -2.12 -0.69 8.95
C GLN A 157 -2.13 -0.43 7.43
N LEU A 158 -1.42 -1.26 6.66
CA LEU A 158 -1.42 -1.19 5.20
C LEU A 158 -2.82 -1.45 4.62
N VAL A 159 -3.51 -2.48 5.11
CA VAL A 159 -4.87 -2.84 4.66
C VAL A 159 -5.88 -1.79 5.10
N GLU A 160 -5.80 -1.27 6.33
CA GLU A 160 -6.67 -0.20 6.83
C GLU A 160 -6.48 1.11 6.07
N ALA A 161 -5.23 1.50 5.81
CA ALA A 161 -4.94 2.63 4.93
C ALA A 161 -5.54 2.40 3.54
N ARG A 162 -5.50 1.15 3.04
CA ARG A 162 -5.91 0.78 1.68
C ARG A 162 -7.41 0.52 1.47
N PHE A 163 -8.13 0.13 2.49
CA PHE A 163 -9.52 -0.34 2.35
C PHE A 163 -10.45 0.16 3.46
N GLY A 164 -9.96 1.01 4.36
CA GLY A 164 -10.80 1.65 5.37
C GLY A 164 -11.88 2.51 4.73
N GLN A 165 -13.03 2.65 5.40
CA GLN A 165 -14.07 3.61 5.03
C GLN A 165 -13.76 4.96 5.68
N TRP A 166 -13.82 6.03 4.89
CA TRP A 166 -13.44 7.37 5.34
C TRP A 166 -14.73 8.19 5.40
N GLU A 167 -15.25 8.37 6.61
CA GLU A 167 -16.61 8.85 6.91
C GLU A 167 -16.92 10.26 6.34
N ASP A 168 -15.92 11.07 6.00
CA ASP A 168 -16.11 12.47 5.63
C ASP A 168 -16.35 12.74 4.13
N GLY A 169 -16.66 11.73 3.31
CA GLY A 169 -16.85 11.93 1.85
C GLY A 169 -15.58 12.37 1.10
N ARG A 170 -14.45 12.56 1.81
CA ARG A 170 -13.10 12.70 1.24
C ARG A 170 -12.50 11.36 0.81
N GLY A 171 -13.24 10.26 0.94
CA GLY A 171 -12.91 8.92 0.44
C GLY A 171 -12.79 8.83 -1.10
N GLU A 172 -12.99 9.94 -1.81
CA GLU A 172 -12.61 10.06 -3.21
C GLU A 172 -11.15 10.44 -3.45
N GLY A 173 -10.35 10.67 -2.39
CA GLY A 173 -8.94 11.05 -2.48
C GLY A 173 -7.95 9.90 -2.68
N LEU A 174 -6.75 10.26 -3.16
CA LEU A 174 -5.58 9.39 -3.23
C LEU A 174 -4.88 9.32 -1.87
N THR A 175 -4.54 8.11 -1.41
CA THR A 175 -3.59 7.92 -0.30
C THR A 175 -2.20 7.64 -0.87
N VAL A 176 -1.20 8.35 -0.36
CA VAL A 176 0.21 8.21 -0.78
C VAL A 176 0.97 7.39 0.26
N ALA A 177 1.56 6.27 -0.15
CA ALA A 177 2.46 5.47 0.65
C ALA A 177 3.91 5.75 0.26
N LEU A 178 4.72 6.25 1.19
CA LEU A 178 6.15 6.43 1.00
C LEU A 178 6.89 5.26 1.65
N MET A 179 7.76 4.59 0.88
CA MET A 179 8.47 3.40 1.33
C MET A 179 9.97 3.54 1.16
N SER A 180 10.75 3.23 2.19
CA SER A 180 12.20 3.02 2.02
C SER A 180 12.52 1.53 1.91
N PHE A 181 13.41 1.14 0.99
CA PHE A 181 13.82 -0.25 0.80
C PHE A 181 15.32 -0.42 0.49
N ALA A 182 15.80 -1.67 0.51
CA ALA A 182 17.14 -2.04 0.06
C ALA A 182 17.13 -2.72 -1.32
N PHE A 183 17.94 -2.24 -2.27
CA PHE A 183 18.02 -2.87 -3.60
C PHE A 183 18.36 -4.38 -3.59
N PRO A 184 19.28 -4.88 -2.75
CA PRO A 184 19.55 -6.31 -2.66
C PRO A 184 18.35 -7.16 -2.20
N ALA A 185 17.36 -6.54 -1.53
CA ALA A 185 16.11 -7.18 -1.13
C ALA A 185 15.03 -7.18 -2.23
N GLY A 186 15.37 -6.67 -3.42
CA GLY A 186 14.45 -6.52 -4.54
C GLY A 186 13.57 -5.27 -4.44
N LEU A 187 13.01 -4.88 -5.58
CA LEU A 187 12.07 -3.76 -5.66
C LEU A 187 10.75 -4.13 -4.95
N PRO A 188 10.15 -3.21 -4.17
CA PRO A 188 8.78 -3.38 -3.67
C PRO A 188 7.84 -3.55 -4.86
N ARG A 189 6.98 -4.56 -4.80
CA ARG A 189 6.14 -4.95 -5.93
C ARG A 189 4.90 -4.08 -6.05
N GLU A 190 4.51 -3.48 -4.94
CA GLU A 190 3.45 -2.50 -4.79
C GLU A 190 3.85 -1.09 -5.21
N ALA A 191 5.14 -0.85 -5.55
CA ALA A 191 5.63 0.48 -5.91
C ALA A 191 5.12 0.92 -7.29
N ASP A 192 4.43 2.07 -7.32
CA ASP A 192 4.09 2.77 -8.56
C ASP A 192 5.29 3.55 -9.11
N MET A 193 6.15 4.06 -8.22
CA MET A 193 7.34 4.82 -8.57
C MET A 193 8.53 4.38 -7.69
N VAL A 194 9.71 4.28 -8.29
CA VAL A 194 10.94 3.86 -7.59
C VAL A 194 12.06 4.85 -7.89
N PHE A 195 12.69 5.38 -6.83
CA PHE A 195 13.83 6.29 -6.93
C PHE A 195 15.09 5.69 -6.29
N ASP A 196 16.24 5.82 -6.96
CA ASP A 196 17.53 5.30 -6.50
C ASP A 196 18.33 6.38 -5.76
N ALA A 197 18.59 6.18 -4.48
CA ALA A 197 19.37 7.09 -3.64
C ALA A 197 20.82 6.61 -3.40
N ARG A 198 21.31 5.60 -4.14
CA ARG A 198 22.65 5.02 -3.92
C ARG A 198 23.81 5.96 -4.29
N PHE A 199 23.55 7.02 -5.04
CA PHE A 199 24.56 8.00 -5.46
C PHE A 199 24.90 9.01 -4.35
N LEU A 200 23.98 9.24 -3.39
CA LEU A 200 24.21 10.16 -2.27
C LEU A 200 25.30 9.64 -1.33
N ARG A 201 25.96 10.56 -0.62
CA ARG A 201 26.92 10.33 0.47
C ARG A 201 26.48 9.17 1.35
N ASN A 202 27.35 8.17 1.48
CA ASN A 202 27.04 6.92 2.15
C ASN A 202 27.53 6.93 3.61
N PRO A 203 26.62 7.01 4.61
CA PRO A 203 27.01 7.07 6.03
C PRO A 203 27.62 5.77 6.54
N TYR A 204 27.53 4.68 5.77
CA TYR A 204 28.04 3.36 6.17
C TYR A 204 29.54 3.34 6.45
N TYR A 205 30.33 4.21 5.78
CA TYR A 205 31.77 4.26 5.96
C TYR A 205 32.22 5.10 7.16
N ASP A 206 31.30 5.83 7.79
CA ASP A 206 31.56 6.55 9.03
C ASP A 206 31.21 5.64 10.23
N PRO A 207 32.18 5.22 11.04
CA PRO A 207 31.94 4.34 12.18
C PRO A 207 30.89 4.88 13.16
N SER A 208 30.82 6.21 13.33
CA SER A 208 29.88 6.86 14.25
C SER A 208 28.44 6.84 13.74
N LEU A 209 28.24 6.72 12.42
CA LEU A 209 26.93 6.75 11.77
C LEU A 209 26.44 5.36 11.32
N SER A 210 27.36 4.41 11.12
CA SER A 210 27.07 3.09 10.54
C SER A 210 26.01 2.27 11.28
N ALA A 211 25.92 2.44 12.61
CA ALA A 211 24.98 1.77 13.49
C ALA A 211 23.68 2.58 13.72
N LEU A 212 23.59 3.79 13.20
CA LEU A 212 22.38 4.63 13.27
C LEU A 212 21.47 4.36 12.08
N THR A 213 20.40 5.11 11.92
CA THR A 213 19.42 5.00 10.83
C THR A 213 19.10 6.37 10.26
N GLY A 214 18.46 6.44 9.11
CA GLY A 214 18.05 7.72 8.53
C GLY A 214 17.03 8.50 9.37
N LEU A 215 16.45 7.88 10.42
CA LEU A 215 15.63 8.54 11.43
C LEU A 215 16.48 9.36 12.43
N ASP A 216 17.76 9.03 12.58
CA ASP A 216 18.67 9.70 13.50
C ASP A 216 19.16 11.02 12.88
N PRO A 217 19.06 12.17 13.59
CA PRO A 217 19.42 13.48 13.04
C PRO A 217 20.85 13.57 12.51
N GLN A 218 21.79 12.84 13.12
CA GLN A 218 23.20 12.82 12.70
C GLN A 218 23.38 12.18 11.31
N VAL A 219 22.66 11.09 11.04
CA VAL A 219 22.65 10.43 9.73
C VAL A 219 21.95 11.32 8.72
N ALA A 220 20.79 11.88 9.10
CA ALA A 220 20.03 12.77 8.22
C ALA A 220 20.87 13.97 7.78
N ALA A 221 21.54 14.64 8.72
CA ALA A 221 22.43 15.78 8.44
C ALA A 221 23.62 15.38 7.54
N TYR A 222 24.22 14.20 7.76
CA TYR A 222 25.31 13.71 6.93
C TYR A 222 24.88 13.48 5.48
N VAL A 223 23.71 12.86 5.27
CA VAL A 223 23.14 12.62 3.93
C VAL A 223 22.73 13.94 3.27
N GLN A 224 22.14 14.87 4.03
CA GLN A 224 21.72 16.20 3.57
C GLN A 224 22.89 17.10 3.16
N ALA A 225 24.10 16.85 3.68
CA ALA A 225 25.30 17.58 3.31
C ALA A 225 25.87 17.19 1.93
N ASP A 226 25.26 16.21 1.24
CA ASP A 226 25.59 15.91 -0.15
C ASP A 226 25.13 17.07 -1.07
N PRO A 227 26.00 17.58 -1.98
CA PRO A 227 25.64 18.68 -2.88
C PRO A 227 24.41 18.42 -3.75
N ASP A 228 24.13 17.16 -4.09
CA ASP A 228 23.01 16.79 -4.96
C ASP A 228 21.74 16.43 -4.17
N TYR A 229 21.78 16.41 -2.83
CA TYR A 229 20.66 16.00 -1.99
C TYR A 229 19.41 16.86 -2.23
N SER A 230 19.53 18.18 -2.08
CA SER A 230 18.40 19.10 -2.21
C SER A 230 17.82 19.05 -3.61
N GLY A 231 18.68 19.15 -4.63
CA GLY A 231 18.27 19.08 -6.03
C GLY A 231 17.60 17.77 -6.40
N PHE A 232 17.98 16.64 -5.82
CA PHE A 232 17.31 15.37 -6.05
C PHE A 232 15.93 15.33 -5.38
N LEU A 233 15.85 15.71 -4.10
CA LEU A 233 14.60 15.76 -3.35
C LEU A 233 13.59 16.72 -4.00
N ASP A 234 14.02 17.90 -4.45
CA ASP A 234 13.21 18.90 -5.14
C ASP A 234 12.60 18.37 -6.44
N ARG A 235 13.39 17.59 -7.21
CA ARG A 235 12.90 16.99 -8.46
C ARG A 235 11.91 15.86 -8.23
N ILE A 236 12.10 15.06 -7.18
CA ILE A 236 11.11 14.04 -6.78
C ILE A 236 9.82 14.74 -6.37
N ASP A 237 9.91 15.73 -5.48
CA ASP A 237 8.75 16.50 -4.99
C ASP A 237 7.98 17.16 -6.14
N GLY A 238 8.66 17.88 -7.04
CA GLY A 238 8.04 18.51 -8.21
C GLY A 238 7.44 17.50 -9.21
N LEU A 239 8.05 16.33 -9.36
CA LEU A 239 7.46 15.25 -10.15
C LEU A 239 6.17 14.73 -9.50
N LEU A 240 6.14 14.57 -8.18
CA LEU A 240 4.95 14.14 -7.45
C LEU A 240 3.82 15.17 -7.51
N GLU A 241 4.13 16.46 -7.43
CA GLU A 241 3.16 17.54 -7.64
C GLU A 241 2.47 17.44 -9.02
N LEU A 242 3.19 16.97 -10.04
CA LEU A 242 2.64 16.76 -11.38
C LEU A 242 1.81 15.47 -11.49
N VAL A 243 2.30 14.34 -10.95
CA VAL A 243 1.70 13.02 -11.23
C VAL A 243 0.60 12.61 -10.27
N LEU A 244 0.66 13.00 -8.99
CA LEU A 244 -0.35 12.59 -8.00
C LEU A 244 -1.77 13.10 -8.35
N PRO A 245 -1.97 14.34 -8.82
CA PRO A 245 -3.28 14.78 -9.30
C PRO A 245 -3.78 13.97 -10.50
N ARG A 246 -2.87 13.54 -11.39
CA ARG A 246 -3.21 12.70 -12.54
C ARG A 246 -3.59 11.28 -12.10
N PHE A 247 -2.93 10.73 -11.09
CA PHE A 247 -3.34 9.46 -10.50
C PHE A 247 -4.78 9.51 -9.98
N VAL A 248 -5.18 10.61 -9.33
CA VAL A 248 -6.56 10.80 -8.88
C VAL A 248 -7.53 10.83 -10.06
N GLN A 249 -7.19 11.55 -11.14
CA GLN A 249 -8.02 11.64 -12.35
C GLN A 249 -8.21 10.28 -13.04
N GLU A 250 -7.18 9.44 -13.04
CA GLU A 250 -7.22 8.06 -13.54
C GLU A 250 -7.91 7.10 -12.55
N GLY A 251 -8.49 7.60 -11.46
CA GLY A 251 -9.23 6.83 -10.48
C GLY A 251 -8.37 6.04 -9.50
N LYS A 252 -7.04 6.25 -9.46
CA LYS A 252 -6.18 5.61 -8.46
C LYS A 252 -6.53 6.13 -7.07
N LYS A 253 -6.80 5.19 -6.16
CA LYS A 253 -7.02 5.45 -4.73
C LYS A 253 -5.74 5.36 -3.91
N TYR A 254 -4.71 4.73 -4.46
CA TYR A 254 -3.44 4.49 -3.77
C TYR A 254 -2.26 4.70 -4.72
N ALA A 255 -1.21 5.35 -4.21
CA ALA A 255 0.06 5.50 -4.90
C ALA A 255 1.21 5.17 -3.95
N THR A 256 2.05 4.21 -4.32
CA THR A 256 3.24 3.83 -3.54
C THR A 256 4.49 4.39 -4.18
N ILE A 257 5.19 5.26 -3.47
CA ILE A 257 6.45 5.87 -3.88
C ILE A 257 7.58 5.26 -3.05
N ALA A 258 8.46 4.49 -3.71
CA ALA A 258 9.55 3.78 -3.06
C ALA A 258 10.90 4.47 -3.32
N ILE A 259 11.72 4.63 -2.28
CA ILE A 259 13.09 5.13 -2.39
C ILE A 259 14.05 4.05 -1.88
N GLY A 260 15.00 3.67 -2.74
CA GLY A 260 15.93 2.58 -2.49
C GLY A 260 17.33 3.08 -2.17
N CYS A 261 18.02 2.44 -1.24
CA CYS A 261 19.48 2.52 -1.13
C CYS A 261 20.09 1.13 -0.98
N SER A 262 21.41 1.01 -0.80
CA SER A 262 22.05 -0.33 -0.77
C SER A 262 21.60 -1.18 0.42
N GLY A 263 21.41 -0.57 1.60
CA GLY A 263 21.04 -1.29 2.82
C GLY A 263 19.69 -0.88 3.41
N GLY A 264 18.93 -0.01 2.72
CA GLY A 264 17.61 0.45 3.14
C GLY A 264 17.53 1.12 4.53
N ARG A 265 18.67 1.50 5.12
CA ARG A 265 18.78 1.95 6.52
C ARG A 265 19.03 3.45 6.70
N HIS A 266 19.79 4.07 5.78
CA HIS A 266 20.28 5.44 5.93
C HIS A 266 19.66 6.38 4.88
N ARG A 267 20.25 6.46 3.69
CA ARG A 267 19.89 7.41 2.63
C ARG A 267 18.42 7.36 2.20
N SER A 268 17.91 6.16 1.96
CA SER A 268 16.51 5.96 1.58
C SER A 268 15.54 6.37 2.69
N VAL A 269 15.83 6.04 3.94
CA VAL A 269 15.03 6.44 5.11
C VAL A 269 15.02 7.96 5.23
N THR A 270 16.18 8.62 5.17
CA THR A 270 16.30 10.08 5.24
C THR A 270 15.48 10.78 4.15
N LEU A 271 15.57 10.32 2.90
CA LEU A 271 14.80 10.92 1.81
C LEU A 271 13.29 10.70 1.96
N VAL A 272 12.86 9.50 2.36
CA VAL A 272 11.44 9.20 2.60
C VAL A 272 10.87 10.11 3.68
N GLU A 273 11.59 10.29 4.78
CA GLU A 273 11.19 11.17 5.88
C GLU A 273 11.10 12.64 5.44
N ALA A 274 12.09 13.12 4.68
CA ALA A 274 12.08 14.48 4.16
C ALA A 274 10.93 14.71 3.16
N LEU A 275 10.65 13.74 2.29
CA LEU A 275 9.55 13.80 1.34
C LEU A 275 8.18 13.73 2.05
N ALA A 276 8.08 12.91 3.09
CA ALA A 276 6.89 12.82 3.93
C ALA A 276 6.54 14.17 4.58
N GLN A 277 7.56 14.89 5.07
CA GLN A 277 7.39 16.23 5.61
C GLN A 277 6.89 17.22 4.54
N ARG A 278 7.42 17.15 3.31
CA ARG A 278 6.99 18.05 2.22
C ARG A 278 5.56 17.81 1.76
N LEU A 279 5.15 16.55 1.66
CA LEU A 279 3.80 16.17 1.24
C LEU A 279 2.76 16.37 2.35
N GLY A 280 3.16 16.16 3.61
CA GLY A 280 2.29 16.33 4.77
C GLY A 280 2.15 17.77 5.27
N ALA A 281 3.04 18.69 4.88
CA ALA A 281 2.92 20.10 5.23
C ALA A 281 1.71 20.73 4.52
N GLU A 282 0.89 21.50 5.26
CA GLU A 282 -0.10 22.38 4.66
C GLU A 282 0.60 23.44 3.78
N PRO A 283 -0.01 23.86 2.67
CA PRO A 283 0.54 24.94 1.87
C PRO A 283 0.59 26.20 2.73
N GLN A 284 1.79 26.74 2.96
CA GLN A 284 1.92 28.05 3.58
C GLN A 284 1.22 29.07 2.69
N GLN A 285 0.11 29.62 3.17
CA GLN A 285 -0.52 30.77 2.53
C GLN A 285 0.54 31.87 2.48
N GLY A 286 0.99 32.20 1.27
CA GLY A 286 1.94 33.29 1.07
C GLY A 286 1.37 34.56 1.70
N VAL A 287 2.12 35.14 2.64
CA VAL A 287 1.84 36.48 3.14
C VAL A 287 1.88 37.42 1.95
N SER A 288 0.71 37.94 1.56
CA SER A 288 0.57 38.94 0.51
C SER A 288 1.37 40.18 0.90
N GLY A 289 2.59 40.29 0.37
CA GLY A 289 3.33 41.54 0.32
C GLY A 289 2.77 42.37 -0.83
N ASP A 290 2.28 43.57 -0.53
CA ASP A 290 1.77 44.54 -1.47
C ASP A 290 2.76 44.78 -2.64
N GLY A 291 2.34 44.45 -3.86
CA GLY A 291 3.11 44.71 -5.07
C GLY A 291 2.30 44.34 -6.32
N GLN A 292 1.81 45.36 -7.02
CA GLN A 292 1.01 45.24 -8.25
C GLN A 292 1.77 44.47 -9.34
N GLY A 293 1.18 43.39 -9.85
CA GLY A 293 1.67 42.64 -11.01
C GLY A 293 0.74 41.46 -11.33
N GLU A 294 0.16 41.50 -12.53
CA GLU A 294 -0.72 40.52 -13.21
C GLU A 294 -0.99 39.18 -12.51
N SER A 295 -2.27 38.97 -12.15
CA SER A 295 -2.79 37.75 -11.54
C SER A 295 -2.88 36.60 -12.56
N VAL A 296 -1.83 35.79 -12.63
CA VAL A 296 -2.00 34.37 -12.93
C VAL A 296 -2.30 33.68 -11.60
N SER A 297 -3.54 33.27 -11.38
CA SER A 297 -3.92 32.49 -10.20
C SER A 297 -3.01 31.25 -10.11
N PRO A 298 -2.20 31.08 -9.05
CA PRO A 298 -1.47 29.84 -8.89
C PRO A 298 -2.51 28.76 -8.58
N ALA A 299 -2.56 27.72 -9.41
CA ALA A 299 -3.27 26.49 -9.06
C ALA A 299 -2.80 26.10 -7.65
N SER A 300 -3.75 26.04 -6.70
CA SER A 300 -3.47 25.69 -5.31
C SER A 300 -2.59 24.44 -5.27
N SER A 301 -1.39 24.55 -4.70
CA SER A 301 -0.48 23.42 -4.57
C SER A 301 -1.18 22.31 -3.78
N PRO A 302 -1.23 21.06 -4.27
CA PRO A 302 -2.01 19.98 -3.65
C PRO A 302 -1.37 19.42 -2.35
N ARG A 303 -0.45 20.18 -1.74
CA ARG A 303 0.22 19.82 -0.49
C ARG A 303 -0.79 19.73 0.67
N GLY A 304 -0.56 18.80 1.60
CA GLY A 304 -1.47 18.55 2.72
C GLY A 304 -2.85 18.00 2.34
N GLN A 305 -3.18 17.92 1.03
CA GLN A 305 -4.47 17.42 0.54
C GLN A 305 -4.57 15.91 0.70
N TRP A 306 -3.46 15.20 0.51
CA TRP A 306 -3.44 13.75 0.55
C TRP A 306 -2.97 13.22 1.90
N PRO A 307 -3.63 12.18 2.39
CA PRO A 307 -3.10 11.31 3.42
C PRO A 307 -1.78 10.69 2.98
N VAL A 308 -0.79 10.75 3.84
CA VAL A 308 0.56 10.24 3.58
C VAL A 308 0.92 9.26 4.68
N VAL A 309 1.23 8.04 4.28
CA VAL A 309 1.73 6.99 5.17
C VAL A 309 3.18 6.68 4.83
N VAL A 310 4.01 6.45 5.85
CA VAL A 310 5.44 6.15 5.71
C VAL A 310 5.71 4.74 6.21
N MET A 311 6.55 4.00 5.49
CA MET A 311 6.99 2.65 5.84
C MET A 311 8.49 2.45 5.57
N HIS A 312 9.22 1.86 6.52
CA HIS A 312 10.64 1.53 6.35
C HIS A 312 10.91 0.02 6.39
N ARG A 313 10.86 -0.62 5.23
CA ARG A 313 10.91 -2.09 5.06
C ARG A 313 12.08 -2.77 5.78
N GLU A 314 13.29 -2.22 5.68
CA GLU A 314 14.46 -2.81 6.36
C GLU A 314 14.52 -2.54 7.86
N LEU A 315 13.89 -1.46 8.34
CA LEU A 315 13.78 -1.19 9.77
C LEU A 315 12.72 -2.11 10.40
N ALA A 316 11.63 -2.39 9.67
CA ALA A 316 10.61 -3.37 10.06
C ALA A 316 11.23 -4.76 10.30
N ARG A 317 12.11 -5.21 9.40
CA ARG A 317 12.89 -6.47 9.53
C ARG A 317 13.72 -6.54 10.82
N GLN A 318 14.16 -5.39 11.32
CA GLN A 318 14.96 -5.27 12.54
C GLN A 318 14.10 -5.10 13.80
N GLY A 319 12.78 -5.22 13.68
CA GLY A 319 11.83 -5.07 14.80
C GLY A 319 11.68 -3.63 15.28
N ARG A 320 12.10 -2.64 14.49
CA ARG A 320 11.88 -1.22 14.79
C ARG A 320 10.54 -0.80 14.21
N SER A 321 9.72 -0.08 14.98
CA SER A 321 8.48 0.50 14.47
C SER A 321 8.80 1.35 13.25
N SER A 322 8.30 0.94 12.10
CA SER A 322 8.71 1.45 10.80
C SER A 322 7.58 2.14 10.05
N TRP A 323 6.40 2.18 10.65
CA TRP A 323 5.17 2.68 10.07
C TRP A 323 4.65 3.89 10.85
N ARG A 324 4.25 4.94 10.12
CA ARG A 324 3.57 6.10 10.70
C ARG A 324 2.75 6.84 9.65
N TRP A 325 1.71 7.53 10.10
CA TRP A 325 1.08 8.57 9.29
C TRP A 325 1.93 9.84 9.34
N ALA A 326 2.30 10.36 8.18
CA ALA A 326 2.84 11.71 8.05
C ALA A 326 1.73 12.75 7.89
N ASN A 327 0.63 12.38 7.24
CA ASN A 327 -0.61 13.14 7.21
C ASN A 327 -1.79 12.16 7.30
N ARG A 328 -2.66 12.32 8.31
CA ARG A 328 -3.75 11.37 8.55
C ARG A 328 -4.98 11.66 7.68
N PRO A 329 -5.78 10.61 7.41
CA PRO A 329 -7.19 10.77 7.06
C PRO A 329 -7.86 11.76 8.04
N GLY A 330 -8.46 12.85 7.57
CA GLY A 330 -9.25 13.76 8.41
C GLY A 330 -8.48 14.71 9.34
N GLY A 331 -7.16 14.88 9.20
CA GLY A 331 -6.39 15.94 9.87
C GLY A 331 -6.10 15.75 11.38
N GLY A 332 -6.36 14.58 11.94
CA GLY A 332 -6.11 14.31 13.37
C GLY A 332 -4.62 14.08 13.69
N GLN A 333 -4.08 14.80 14.68
CA GLN A 333 -2.72 14.61 15.19
C GLN A 333 -2.61 13.31 16.03
N GLN A 334 -1.45 12.66 16.00
CA GLN A 334 -1.18 11.42 16.74
C GLN A 334 -1.35 11.64 18.25
N PRO A 335 -2.07 10.78 19.01
CA PRO A 335 -1.98 10.83 20.46
C PRO A 335 -0.54 10.53 20.84
N SER A 336 0.06 11.45 21.60
CA SER A 336 1.40 11.28 22.16
C SER A 336 1.47 9.96 22.91
N ASP A 337 2.41 9.11 22.50
CA ASP A 337 2.73 7.86 23.19
C ASP A 337 3.54 8.19 24.45
N ASP A 338 2.91 8.93 25.36
CA ASP A 338 3.37 9.17 26.73
C ASP A 338 2.30 8.57 27.65
N SER A 339 2.44 7.28 27.91
CA SER A 339 1.91 6.67 29.12
C SER A 339 2.98 5.73 29.68
N PRO A 340 3.41 5.95 30.93
CA PRO A 340 4.54 5.24 31.50
C PRO A 340 4.15 3.78 31.73
N ALA A 341 5.11 2.88 31.49
CA ALA A 341 5.02 1.50 31.91
C ALA A 341 4.63 1.44 33.39
N SER A 342 3.54 0.71 33.69
CA SER A 342 3.17 0.25 35.01
C SER A 342 2.93 -1.25 34.95
#